data_AF-A0A1F9Z1R3-F1
#
_entry.id   AF-A0A1F9Z1R3-F1
#
_cell.length_a   1.000
_cell.length_b   1.000
_cell.length_c   1.000
_cell.angle_alpha   90.00
_cell.angle_beta   90.00
_cell.angle_gamma   90.00
#
_symmetry.space_group_name_H-M   'P 1'
#
loop_
_entity.id
_entity.type
_entity.pdbx_description
1 polymer ?
#
loop_
_entity_poly.entity_id
_entity_poly.type
_entity_poly.pdbx_seq_one_letter_code
_entity_poly.pdbx_strand_id
1 'polypeptide(L)'
;MAWLGAFELWTFITILLLTFSLFLVITGAFTAYFGSGKSRKIGAGLLVGGLVAGIVWALGVGPYTFISNGVDLSQVILESIGVILAAAIGAAVAIGLFLLAIMKS
;
A
#
# COMPACT_ATOMS: atom_id res chain seq x y z
N MET A 1 -8.25 -0.79 23.98
CA MET A 1 -8.07 0.17 22.86
C MET A 1 -6.58 0.47 22.77
N ALA A 2 -5.84 -0.28 21.96
CA ALA A 2 -4.42 -0.01 21.74
C ALA A 2 -4.30 0.91 20.52
N TRP A 3 -4.12 2.20 20.76
CA TRP A 3 -3.97 3.24 19.71
C TRP A 3 -2.69 3.08 18.87
N LEU A 4 -1.88 2.06 19.16
CA LEU A 4 -0.62 1.73 18.49
C LEU A 4 -0.63 0.33 17.85
N GLY A 5 -1.80 -0.29 17.64
CA GLY A 5 -1.92 -1.61 17.00
C GLY A 5 -1.18 -1.71 15.66
N ALA A 6 -1.17 -0.62 14.90
CA ALA A 6 -0.46 -0.51 13.63
C ALA A 6 1.07 -0.70 13.73
N PHE A 7 1.65 -0.53 14.92
CA PHE A 7 3.09 -0.71 15.16
C PHE A 7 3.45 -2.11 15.67
N GLU A 8 2.47 -2.97 15.95
CA GLU A 8 2.75 -4.39 16.20
C GLU A 8 3.35 -5.02 14.94
N LEU A 9 4.43 -5.80 15.09
CA LEU A 9 5.25 -6.24 13.96
C LEU A 9 4.43 -6.85 12.82
N TRP A 10 3.51 -7.77 13.13
CA TRP A 10 2.71 -8.47 12.12
C TRP A 10 1.64 -7.60 11.49
N THR A 11 1.07 -6.68 12.27
CA THR A 11 0.12 -5.67 11.79
C THR A 11 0.82 -4.68 10.87
N PHE A 12 1.99 -4.20 11.27
CA PHE A 12 2.84 -3.33 10.47
C PHE A 12 3.26 -3.98 9.15
N ILE A 13 3.77 -5.22 9.19
CA ILE A 13 4.14 -5.98 7.99
C ILE A 13 2.93 -6.13 7.07
N THR A 14 1.75 -6.40 7.63
CA THR A 14 0.53 -6.50 6.85
C THR A 14 0.14 -5.17 6.19
N ILE A 15 0.10 -4.07 6.95
CA ILE A 15 -0.19 -2.74 6.43
C ILE A 15 0.80 -2.39 5.31
N LEU A 16 2.09 -2.66 5.52
CA LEU A 16 3.14 -2.42 4.54
C LEU A 16 2.91 -3.23 3.26
N LEU A 17 2.72 -4.55 3.37
CA LEU A 17 2.56 -5.44 2.22
C LEU A 17 1.26 -5.16 1.45
N LEU A 18 0.16 -4.89 2.15
CA LEU A 18 -1.12 -4.53 1.55
C LEU A 18 -1.04 -3.19 0.83
N THR A 19 -0.45 -2.17 1.47
CA THR A 19 -0.26 -0.85 0.86
C THR A 19 0.62 -0.99 -0.38
N PHE A 20 1.77 -1.65 -0.26
CA PHE A 20 2.70 -1.87 -1.36
C PHE A 20 2.05 -2.61 -2.53
N SER A 21 1.37 -3.73 -2.26
CA SER A 21 0.67 -4.52 -3.28
C SER A 21 -0.42 -3.70 -3.98
N LEU A 22 -1.25 -2.99 -3.21
CA LEU A 22 -2.33 -2.16 -3.74
C LEU A 22 -1.79 -1.07 -4.68
N PHE A 23 -0.77 -0.33 -4.24
CA PHE A 23 -0.19 0.73 -5.05
C PHE A 23 0.53 0.17 -6.28
N LEU A 24 1.20 -0.98 -6.20
CA LEU A 24 1.77 -1.64 -7.38
C LEU A 24 0.71 -2.08 -8.38
N VAL A 25 -0.41 -2.63 -7.91
CA VAL A 25 -1.53 -3.03 -8.78
C VAL A 25 -2.12 -1.80 -9.47
N ILE A 26 -2.45 -0.75 -8.72
CA ILE A 26 -3.07 0.45 -9.29
C ILE A 26 -2.11 1.15 -10.25
N THR A 27 -0.89 1.46 -9.81
CA THR A 27 0.09 2.18 -10.64
C THR A 27 0.54 1.33 -11.81
N GLY A 28 0.69 0.01 -11.63
CA GLY A 28 1.01 -0.94 -12.68
C GLY A 28 -0.10 -1.05 -13.73
N ALA A 29 -1.36 -1.15 -13.31
CA ALA A 29 -2.51 -1.17 -14.22
C ALA A 29 -2.58 0.12 -15.06
N PHE A 30 -2.45 1.30 -14.42
CA PHE A 30 -2.42 2.56 -15.15
C PHE A 30 -1.23 2.66 -16.10
N THR A 31 -0.04 2.23 -15.67
CA THR A 31 1.17 2.27 -16.51
C THR A 31 1.07 1.27 -17.68
N ALA A 32 0.47 0.10 -17.47
CA ALA A 32 0.25 -0.89 -18.52
C ALA A 32 -0.79 -0.40 -19.55
N TYR A 33 -1.85 0.26 -19.08
CA TYR A 33 -2.91 0.77 -19.94
C TYR A 33 -2.48 2.01 -20.74
N PHE A 34 -1.98 3.04 -20.05
CA PHE A 34 -1.63 4.33 -20.66
C PHE A 34 -0.19 4.39 -21.20
N GLY A 35 0.69 3.48 -20.79
CA GLY A 35 2.07 3.46 -21.26
C GLY A 35 2.19 3.06 -22.74
N SER A 36 3.25 3.53 -23.39
CA SER A 36 3.65 3.15 -24.75
C SER A 36 5.03 2.49 -24.76
N GLY A 37 5.24 1.55 -25.69
CA GLY A 37 6.53 0.86 -25.88
C GLY A 37 7.09 0.19 -24.63
N LYS A 38 8.23 0.70 -24.13
CA LYS A 38 8.92 0.17 -22.96
C LYS A 38 8.15 0.40 -21.66
N SER A 39 7.49 1.57 -21.52
CA SER A 39 6.76 1.93 -20.31
C SER A 39 5.60 0.96 -20.03
N ARG A 40 4.87 0.56 -21.08
CA ARG A 40 3.79 -0.45 -20.99
C ARG A 40 4.25 -1.77 -20.37
N LYS A 41 5.42 -2.25 -20.79
CA LYS A 41 6.00 -3.51 -20.28
C LYS A 41 6.38 -3.40 -18.80
N ILE A 42 6.90 -2.26 -18.38
CA ILE A 42 7.20 -1.99 -16.97
C ILE A 42 5.90 -1.96 -16.17
N GLY A 43 4.86 -1.29 -16.66
CA GLY A 43 3.55 -1.28 -16.01
C GLY A 43 2.95 -2.67 -15.82
N ALA A 44 3.03 -3.52 -16.84
CA ALA A 44 2.61 -4.92 -16.71
C ALA A 44 3.43 -5.67 -15.65
N GLY A 45 4.74 -5.43 -15.56
CA GLY A 45 5.60 -5.97 -14.52
C GLY A 45 5.21 -5.51 -13.11
N LEU A 46 4.93 -4.22 -12.93
CA LEU A 46 4.44 -3.67 -11.66
C LEU A 46 3.10 -4.28 -11.26
N LEU A 47 2.17 -4.41 -12.21
CA LEU A 47 0.86 -5.01 -11.97
C LEU A 47 0.98 -6.47 -11.51
N VAL A 48 1.75 -7.28 -12.25
CA VAL A 48 1.99 -8.68 -11.90
C VAL A 48 2.70 -8.78 -10.55
N GLY A 49 3.73 -7.96 -10.30
CA GLY A 49 4.43 -7.92 -9.02
C GLY A 49 3.51 -7.58 -7.86
N GLY A 50 2.62 -6.60 -8.04
CA GLY A 50 1.62 -6.22 -7.05
C GLY A 50 0.64 -7.36 -6.75
N LEU A 51 0.12 -8.03 -7.78
CA LEU A 51 -0.77 -9.18 -7.62
C LEU A 51 -0.07 -10.35 -6.90
N VAL A 52 1.16 -10.68 -7.30
CA VAL A 52 1.94 -11.74 -6.66
C VAL A 52 2.18 -11.42 -5.19
N ALA A 53 2.59 -10.20 -4.85
CA ALA A 53 2.80 -9.78 -3.47
C ALA A 53 1.51 -9.90 -2.63
N GLY A 54 0.36 -9.46 -3.17
CA GLY A 54 -0.92 -9.53 -2.49
C GLY A 54 -1.41 -10.97 -2.28
N ILE A 55 -1.23 -11.83 -3.28
CA ILE A 55 -1.58 -13.26 -3.18
C ILE A 55 -0.69 -13.96 -2.16
N VAL A 56 0.64 -13.76 -2.22
CA VAL A 56 1.58 -14.36 -1.26
C VAL A 56 1.25 -13.93 0.16
N TRP A 57 0.93 -12.66 0.38
CA TRP A 57 0.47 -12.18 1.68
C TRP A 57 -0.82 -12.88 2.11
N ALA A 58 -1.86 -12.92 1.27
CA ALA A 58 -3.15 -13.51 1.60
C ALA A 58 -3.04 -15.01 1.93
N LEU A 59 -2.17 -15.73 1.20
CA LEU A 59 -1.85 -17.12 1.48
C LEU A 59 -1.09 -17.29 2.81
N GLY A 60 -0.20 -16.35 3.14
CA GLY A 60 0.64 -16.39 4.32
C GLY A 60 -0.02 -15.97 5.63
N VAL A 61 -1.08 -15.15 5.59
CA VAL A 61 -1.91 -14.86 6.77
C VAL A 61 -3.19 -15.72 6.82
N GLY A 62 -3.58 -16.31 5.69
CA GLY A 62 -4.77 -17.16 5.57
C GLY A 62 -4.43 -18.64 5.72
N PRO A 63 -4.64 -19.47 4.69
CA PRO A 63 -4.67 -20.94 4.83
C PRO A 63 -3.35 -21.60 5.23
N TYR A 64 -2.20 -20.99 4.93
CA TYR A 64 -0.89 -21.58 5.20
C TYR A 64 -0.18 -20.98 6.41
N THR A 65 -0.67 -19.84 6.92
CA THR A 65 -0.23 -19.16 8.15
C THR A 65 1.28 -19.00 8.39
N PHE A 66 2.09 -18.97 7.31
CA PHE A 66 3.55 -18.84 7.41
C PHE A 66 4.02 -17.40 7.71
N ILE A 67 3.14 -16.40 7.59
CA ILE A 67 3.41 -15.01 8.01
C ILE A 67 2.90 -14.83 9.44
N SER A 68 1.65 -15.18 9.72
CA SER A 68 1.10 -15.10 11.09
C SER A 68 -0.16 -15.95 11.21
N ASN A 69 -0.36 -16.53 12.41
CA ASN A 69 -1.52 -17.35 12.77
C ASN A 69 -2.63 -16.56 13.49
N GLY A 70 -2.47 -15.25 13.69
CA GLY A 70 -3.30 -14.49 14.62
C GLY A 70 -3.61 -13.06 14.18
N VAL A 71 -3.52 -12.76 12.89
CA VAL A 71 -3.89 -11.43 12.38
C VAL A 71 -5.41 -11.32 12.36
N ASP A 72 -5.97 -10.40 13.15
CA ASP A 72 -7.36 -9.99 12.98
C ASP A 72 -7.46 -9.20 11.67
N LEU A 73 -7.85 -9.90 10.60
CA LEU A 73 -8.02 -9.34 9.27
C LEU A 73 -8.93 -8.11 9.26
N SER A 74 -9.97 -8.08 10.10
CA SER A 74 -10.93 -6.98 10.13
C SER A 74 -10.29 -5.73 10.74
N GLN A 75 -9.61 -5.89 11.87
CA GLN A 75 -8.89 -4.80 12.52
C GLN A 75 -7.78 -4.28 11.61
N VAL A 76 -6.99 -5.17 11.01
CA VAL A 76 -5.84 -4.76 10.21
C VAL A 76 -6.24 -4.09 8.90
N ILE A 77 -7.34 -4.52 8.26
CA ILE A 77 -7.86 -3.80 7.08
C ILE A 77 -8.29 -2.38 7.46
N LEU A 78 -9.01 -2.21 8.58
CA LEU A 78 -9.43 -0.89 9.07
C LEU A 78 -8.23 0.01 9.40
N GLU A 79 -7.23 -0.52 10.11
CA GLU A 79 -5.99 0.19 10.42
C GLU A 79 -5.21 0.55 9.15
N SER A 80 -5.12 -0.37 8.18
CA SER A 80 -4.46 -0.12 6.89
C SER A 80 -5.11 1.05 6.15
N ILE A 81 -6.44 1.07 6.04
CA ILE A 81 -7.17 2.16 5.40
C ILE A 81 -6.93 3.48 6.15
N GLY A 82 -7.00 3.46 7.48
CA GLY A 82 -6.75 4.63 8.31
C GLY A 82 -5.34 5.20 8.11
N VAL A 83 -4.32 4.34 8.10
CA VAL A 83 -2.90 4.72 7.88
C VAL A 83 -2.70 5.27 6.47
N ILE A 84 -3.27 4.64 5.44
CA ILE A 84 -3.17 5.12 4.05
C ILE A 84 -3.82 6.51 3.91
N LEU A 85 -5.01 6.72 4.48
CA LEU A 85 -5.68 8.02 4.45
C LEU A 85 -4.90 9.09 5.21
N ALA A 86 -4.39 8.77 6.40
CA ALA A 86 -3.56 9.69 7.19
C ALA A 86 -2.29 10.08 6.43
N ALA A 87 -1.61 9.12 5.80
CA ALA A 87 -0.43 9.37 4.99
C ALA A 87 -0.75 10.24 3.76
N ALA A 88 -1.86 9.98 3.07
CA ALA A 88 -2.29 10.76 1.91
C ALA A 88 -2.61 12.22 2.27
N ILE A 89 -3.36 12.43 3.35
CA ILE A 89 -3.69 13.78 3.86
C ILE A 89 -2.42 14.51 4.28
N GLY A 90 -1.55 13.86 5.06
CA GLY A 90 -0.28 14.43 5.51
C GLY A 90 0.61 14.84 4.33
N ALA A 91 0.74 13.98 3.32
CA ALA A 91 1.49 14.29 2.10
C ALA A 91 0.88 15.48 1.34
N ALA A 92 -0.45 15.51 1.16
CA ALA A 92 -1.13 16.61 0.47
C ALA A 92 -0.96 17.95 1.19
N VAL A 93 -1.09 17.96 2.53
CA VAL A 93 -0.86 19.17 3.34
C VAL A 93 0.60 19.62 3.25
N ALA A 94 1.55 18.69 3.35
CA ALA A 94 2.98 19.02 3.24
C ALA A 94 3.33 19.62 1.86
N ILE A 95 2.82 19.02 0.79
CA ILE A 95 2.98 19.55 -0.58
C ILE A 95 2.33 20.92 -0.69
N GLY A 96 1.09 21.10 -0.19
CA GLY A 96 0.38 22.38 -0.25
C GLY A 96 1.10 23.50 0.50
N LEU A 97 1.62 23.23 1.69
CA LEU A 97 2.41 24.20 2.47
C LEU A 97 3.74 24.52 1.79
N PHE A 98 4.42 23.52 1.24
CA PHE A 98 5.64 23.72 0.47
C PHE A 98 5.39 24.62 -0.75
N LEU A 99 4.34 24.32 -1.53
CA LEU A 99 3.95 25.11 -2.68
C LEU A 99 3.57 26.55 -2.30
N LEU A 100 2.78 26.74 -1.23
CA LEU A 100 2.44 28.07 -0.70
C LEU A 100 3.69 28.90 -0.38
N ALA A 101 4.70 28.26 0.22
CA ALA A 101 5.94 28.92 0.61
C ALA A 101 6.78 29.37 -0.60
N ILE A 102 6.80 28.60 -1.70
CA ILE A 102 7.60 28.92 -2.89
C ILE A 102 6.86 29.70 -3.98
N MET A 103 5.54 29.56 -4.10
CA MET A 103 4.74 30.21 -5.15
C MET A 103 4.41 31.69 -4.86
N LYS A 104 4.73 32.18 -3.66
CA LYS A 104 4.65 33.59 -3.31
C LYS A 104 5.99 34.34 -3.50
N SER A 105 6.99 33.68 -4.09
CA SER A 105 8.24 34.28 -4.55
C SER A 105 8.09 34.90 -5.93
#